data_AF-A0A2Z6P4A5-F1
#
_entry.id   AF-A0A2Z6P4A5-F1
#
_cell.length_a   1.000
_cell.length_b   1.000
_cell.length_c   1.000
_cell.angle_alpha   90.00
_cell.angle_beta   90.00
_cell.angle_gamma   90.00
#
_symmetry.space_group_name_H-M   'P 1'
#
loop_
_entity.id
_entity.type
_entity.pdbx_description
1 polymer ?
#
loop_
_entity_poly.entity_id
_entity_poly.type
_entity_poly.pdbx_seq_one_letter_code
_entity_poly.pdbx_strand_id
1 'polypeptide(L)'
;MFREAEVEVFKLLEKVHGVKKKKTLPEIDKSSDDSGLFVVFVEIAVTLVRCASMASDKDDGYFRRVLHLMDEVKPWLRELDSNSYEKFHKVLVYNLGKCALNFLEKTSFSDKDLVITFCRKTLIEYAKSSIKDQLFKVAKRMCSVLFMSEEDRLSYIMDILDCVAREI
;
A
#
# COMPACT_ATOMS: atom_id res chain seq x y z
N MET A 1 10.92 -10.58 15.59
CA MET A 1 10.09 -9.54 16.21
C MET A 1 8.98 -9.01 15.31
N PHE A 2 9.22 -8.22 14.25
CA PHE A 2 8.11 -7.69 13.40
C PHE A 2 7.39 -8.74 12.55
N ARG A 3 8.14 -9.74 12.05
CA ARG A 3 7.56 -10.85 11.27
C ARG A 3 6.58 -11.68 12.11
N GLU A 4 6.85 -11.86 13.40
CA GLU A 4 5.97 -12.59 14.31
C GLU A 4 4.71 -11.78 14.60
N ALA A 5 4.84 -10.47 14.85
CA ALA A 5 3.69 -9.59 15.04
C ALA A 5 2.80 -9.52 13.79
N GLU A 6 3.41 -9.42 12.61
CA GLU A 6 2.69 -9.46 11.33
C GLU A 6 1.92 -10.78 11.16
N VAL A 7 2.60 -11.92 11.34
CA VAL A 7 1.98 -13.25 11.25
C VAL A 7 0.84 -13.41 12.27
N GLU A 8 1.01 -12.90 13.49
CA GLU A 8 -0.01 -13.00 14.53
C GLU A 8 -1.24 -12.15 14.21
N VAL A 9 -1.05 -10.93 13.67
CA VAL A 9 -2.16 -10.10 13.18
C VAL A 9 -2.90 -10.78 12.03
N PHE A 10 -2.18 -11.35 11.06
CA PHE A 10 -2.82 -12.10 9.96
C PHE A 10 -3.60 -13.31 10.48
N LYS A 11 -3.05 -14.08 11.43
CA LYS A 11 -3.76 -15.22 12.06
C LYS A 11 -4.99 -14.79 12.84
N LEU A 12 -4.91 -13.67 13.56
CA LEU A 12 -6.05 -13.12 14.29
C LEU A 12 -7.15 -12.70 13.33
N LEU A 13 -6.78 -12.03 12.25
CA LEU A 13 -7.71 -11.70 11.17
C LEU A 13 -8.33 -12.99 10.62
N GLU A 14 -7.56 -14.01 10.24
CA GLU A 14 -8.11 -15.29 9.76
C GLU A 14 -9.11 -15.95 10.74
N LYS A 15 -8.85 -15.89 12.06
CA LYS A 15 -9.78 -16.38 13.09
C LYS A 15 -11.09 -15.60 13.13
N VAL A 16 -11.05 -14.29 12.91
CA VAL A 16 -12.24 -13.43 12.86
C VAL A 16 -13.09 -13.69 11.61
N HIS A 17 -12.47 -14.06 10.48
CA HIS A 17 -13.16 -14.25 9.20
C HIS A 17 -13.83 -15.62 9.01
N GLY A 18 -13.46 -16.62 9.81
CA GLY A 18 -13.73 -18.02 9.50
C GLY A 18 -12.87 -18.51 8.31
N VAL A 19 -12.56 -19.80 8.31
CA VAL A 19 -11.43 -20.47 7.61
C VAL A 19 -11.31 -20.25 6.08
N LYS A 20 -12.20 -19.50 5.39
CA LYS A 20 -12.16 -19.35 3.92
C LYS A 20 -12.67 -18.01 3.38
N LYS A 21 -12.11 -16.87 3.78
CA LYS A 21 -12.34 -15.61 3.03
C LYS A 21 -11.03 -15.08 2.43
N LYS A 22 -11.08 -14.70 1.16
CA LYS A 22 -9.98 -14.04 0.40
C LYS A 22 -9.67 -12.62 0.91
N LYS A 23 -10.28 -12.19 2.01
CA LYS A 23 -10.25 -10.83 2.51
C LYS A 23 -9.36 -10.74 3.76
N THR A 24 -8.51 -9.72 3.83
CA THR A 24 -7.64 -9.48 4.98
C THR A 24 -8.41 -8.84 6.13
N LEU A 25 -9.57 -8.29 5.82
CA LEU A 25 -10.20 -7.20 6.55
C LEU A 25 -11.71 -7.48 6.70
N PRO A 26 -12.28 -7.43 7.93
CA PRO A 26 -13.64 -7.95 8.18
C PRO A 26 -14.74 -7.19 7.47
N GLU A 27 -15.70 -7.90 6.86
CA GLU A 27 -16.91 -7.27 6.34
C GLU A 27 -17.79 -6.81 7.52
N ILE A 28 -17.96 -5.49 7.66
CA ILE A 28 -18.91 -4.90 8.61
C ILE A 28 -20.19 -4.57 7.84
N ASP A 29 -21.34 -4.90 8.42
CA ASP A 29 -22.63 -4.46 7.91
C ASP A 29 -22.77 -2.94 8.09
N LYS A 30 -23.23 -2.24 7.05
CA LYS A 30 -23.32 -0.77 7.04
C LYS A 30 -24.32 -0.20 8.06
N SER A 31 -25.01 -1.07 8.80
CA SER A 31 -25.95 -0.71 9.87
C SER A 31 -25.29 -0.51 11.24
N SER A 32 -24.00 -0.80 11.43
CA SER A 32 -23.35 -0.52 12.71
C SER A 32 -22.87 0.93 12.77
N ASP A 33 -23.51 1.73 13.61
CA ASP A 33 -23.17 3.14 13.92
C ASP A 33 -21.84 3.30 14.70
N ASP A 34 -20.97 2.29 14.65
CA ASP A 34 -19.75 2.25 15.47
C ASP A 34 -18.55 2.77 14.68
N SER A 35 -18.44 4.09 14.62
CA SER A 35 -17.30 4.80 14.06
C SER A 35 -15.95 4.37 14.68
N GLY A 36 -15.98 3.86 15.92
CA GLY A 36 -14.81 3.31 16.60
C GLY A 36 -14.24 2.06 15.92
N LEU A 37 -15.10 1.19 15.39
CA LEU A 37 -14.66 -0.02 14.68
C LEU A 37 -13.91 0.33 13.39
N PHE A 38 -14.39 1.30 12.61
CA PHE A 38 -13.71 1.72 11.37
C PHE A 38 -12.30 2.27 11.66
N VAL A 39 -12.13 3.04 12.74
CA VAL A 39 -10.81 3.54 13.15
C VAL A 39 -9.86 2.38 13.45
N VAL A 40 -10.29 1.38 14.25
CA VAL A 40 -9.46 0.22 14.59
C VAL A 40 -9.02 -0.54 13.34
N PHE A 41 -9.93 -0.74 12.39
CA PHE A 41 -9.63 -1.45 11.16
C PHE A 41 -8.66 -0.70 10.24
N VAL A 42 -8.82 0.62 10.14
CA VAL A 42 -7.87 1.48 9.43
C VAL A 42 -6.51 1.48 10.13
N GLU A 43 -6.46 1.51 11.46
CA GLU A 43 -5.22 1.43 12.24
C GLU A 43 -4.48 0.10 12.04
N ILE A 44 -5.21 -1.02 11.97
CA ILE A 44 -4.65 -2.33 11.64
C ILE A 44 -4.03 -2.29 10.24
N ALA A 45 -4.76 -1.78 9.25
CA ALA A 45 -4.25 -1.65 7.88
C ALA A 45 -2.99 -0.76 7.82
N VAL A 46 -3.01 0.40 8.48
CA VAL A 46 -1.84 1.30 8.62
C VAL A 46 -0.65 0.56 9.21
N THR A 47 -0.87 -0.22 10.27
CA THR A 47 0.18 -0.97 10.95
C THR A 47 0.78 -2.04 10.04
N LEU A 48 -0.06 -2.79 9.32
CA LEU A 48 0.38 -3.81 8.38
C LEU A 48 1.20 -3.21 7.23
N VAL A 49 0.73 -2.12 6.60
CA VAL A 49 1.48 -1.44 5.53
C VAL A 49 2.79 -0.84 6.07
N ARG A 50 2.80 -0.33 7.30
CA ARG A 50 4.03 0.14 7.96
C ARG A 50 5.02 -1.01 8.16
N CYS A 51 4.58 -2.16 8.66
CA CYS A 51 5.41 -3.35 8.79
C CYS A 51 5.97 -3.80 7.43
N ALA A 52 5.15 -3.77 6.38
CA ALA A 52 5.59 -4.04 5.02
C ALA A 52 6.70 -3.08 4.55
N SER A 53 6.59 -1.79 4.89
CA SER A 53 7.59 -0.79 4.52
C SER A 53 8.98 -0.99 5.15
N MET A 54 9.08 -1.83 6.18
CA MET A 54 10.32 -2.06 6.94
C MET A 54 11.00 -3.36 6.57
N ALA A 55 10.36 -4.22 5.77
CA ALA A 55 10.93 -5.48 5.36
C ALA A 55 11.72 -5.32 4.06
N SER A 56 12.94 -5.88 4.03
CA SER A 56 13.86 -5.86 2.88
C SER A 56 13.84 -7.14 2.04
N ASP A 57 13.34 -8.25 2.58
CA ASP A 57 13.29 -9.55 1.88
C ASP A 57 11.84 -10.05 1.79
N LYS A 58 11.14 -9.66 0.71
CA LYS A 58 9.73 -10.00 0.48
C LYS A 58 9.50 -10.39 -0.98
N ASP A 59 8.70 -11.44 -1.17
CA ASP A 59 8.33 -11.96 -2.48
C ASP A 59 7.24 -11.10 -3.15
N ASP A 60 6.93 -11.42 -4.41
CA ASP A 60 5.91 -10.68 -5.17
C ASP A 60 4.50 -10.93 -4.58
N GLY A 61 4.28 -12.11 -3.97
CA GLY A 61 3.05 -12.44 -3.25
C GLY A 61 2.79 -11.48 -2.08
N TYR A 62 3.84 -11.03 -1.41
CA TYR A 62 3.76 -10.05 -0.33
C TYR A 62 3.24 -8.69 -0.80
N PHE A 63 3.83 -8.13 -1.85
CA PHE A 63 3.40 -6.84 -2.40
C PHE A 63 1.98 -6.91 -2.97
N ARG A 64 1.58 -8.05 -3.52
CA ARG A 64 0.19 -8.28 -3.94
C ARG A 64 -0.80 -8.19 -2.76
N ARG A 65 -0.45 -8.73 -1.59
CA ARG A 65 -1.28 -8.60 -0.37
C ARG A 65 -1.37 -7.16 0.10
N VAL A 66 -0.28 -6.39 0.04
CA VAL A 66 -0.31 -4.96 0.36
C VAL A 66 -1.25 -4.20 -0.58
N LEU A 67 -1.23 -4.48 -1.88
CA LEU A 67 -2.19 -3.86 -2.82
C LEU A 67 -3.64 -4.23 -2.50
N HIS A 68 -3.89 -5.49 -2.16
CA HIS A 68 -5.22 -5.95 -1.79
C HIS A 68 -5.72 -5.24 -0.51
N LEU A 69 -4.86 -5.14 0.50
CA LEU A 69 -5.14 -4.41 1.74
C LEU A 69 -5.49 -2.94 1.47
N MET A 70 -4.80 -2.29 0.51
CA MET A 70 -5.12 -0.92 0.09
C MET A 70 -6.49 -0.78 -0.57
N ASP A 71 -7.02 -1.83 -1.21
CA ASP A 71 -8.39 -1.82 -1.74
C ASP A 71 -9.43 -2.07 -0.65
N GLU A 72 -9.12 -2.94 0.29
CA GLU A 72 -10.02 -3.30 1.40
C GLU A 72 -10.20 -2.18 2.41
N VAL A 73 -9.17 -1.34 2.63
CA VAL A 73 -9.25 -0.23 3.59
C VAL A 73 -10.05 0.98 3.06
N LYS A 74 -10.21 1.09 1.73
CA LYS A 74 -10.85 2.27 1.10
C LYS A 74 -12.27 2.55 1.57
N PRO A 75 -13.18 1.57 1.64
CA PRO A 75 -14.52 1.80 2.16
C PRO A 75 -14.50 2.36 3.58
N TRP A 76 -13.63 1.84 4.46
CA TRP A 76 -13.61 2.25 5.85
C TRP A 76 -12.97 3.62 6.08
N LEU A 77 -11.96 3.96 5.29
CA LEU A 77 -11.43 5.33 5.28
C LEU A 77 -12.53 6.35 4.99
N ARG A 78 -13.47 6.04 4.08
CA ARG A 78 -14.56 6.96 3.70
C ARG A 78 -15.58 7.20 4.82
N GLU A 79 -15.67 6.29 5.78
CA GLU A 79 -16.58 6.41 6.93
C GLU A 79 -15.96 7.25 8.07
N LEU A 80 -14.68 7.60 7.98
CA LEU A 80 -14.01 8.44 8.98
C LEU A 80 -14.35 9.92 8.80
N ASP A 81 -14.32 10.67 9.89
CA ASP A 81 -14.33 12.13 9.84
C ASP A 81 -13.10 12.65 9.06
N SER A 82 -13.19 13.88 8.55
CA SER A 82 -12.16 14.44 7.67
C SER A 82 -10.76 14.48 8.31
N ASN A 83 -10.67 14.73 9.62
CA ASN A 83 -9.40 14.81 10.33
C ASN A 83 -8.80 13.42 10.52
N SER A 84 -9.60 12.42 10.90
CA SER A 84 -9.15 11.03 10.99
C SER A 84 -8.78 10.45 9.61
N TYR A 85 -9.59 10.71 8.59
CA TYR A 85 -9.29 10.33 7.20
C TYR A 85 -7.94 10.88 6.76
N GLU A 86 -7.72 12.18 6.91
CA GLU A 86 -6.48 12.82 6.47
C GLU A 86 -5.27 12.23 7.20
N LYS A 87 -5.36 12.09 8.52
CA LYS A 87 -4.31 11.51 9.37
C LYS A 87 -3.93 10.11 8.90
N PHE A 88 -4.91 9.21 8.74
CA PHE A 88 -4.62 7.82 8.40
C PHE A 88 -4.24 7.63 6.94
N HIS A 89 -4.92 8.31 6.01
CA HIS A 89 -4.59 8.24 4.58
C HIS A 89 -3.17 8.70 4.33
N LYS A 90 -2.74 9.83 4.91
CA LYS A 90 -1.36 10.31 4.82
C LYS A 90 -0.33 9.26 5.28
N VAL A 91 -0.57 8.61 6.41
CA VAL A 91 0.35 7.59 6.94
C VAL A 91 0.35 6.33 6.06
N LEU A 92 -0.81 5.89 5.58
CA LEU A 92 -0.92 4.77 4.63
C LEU A 92 -0.11 5.04 3.37
N VAL A 93 -0.33 6.20 2.73
CA VAL A 93 0.32 6.60 1.48
C VAL A 93 1.83 6.72 1.65
N TYR A 94 2.29 7.30 2.77
CA TYR A 94 3.72 7.38 3.06
C TYR A 94 4.37 6.00 3.16
N ASN A 95 3.75 5.06 3.89
CA ASN A 95 4.29 3.71 4.03
C ASN A 95 4.16 2.90 2.72
N LEU A 96 3.13 3.14 1.93
CA LEU A 96 2.97 2.55 0.59
C LEU A 96 4.09 3.02 -0.36
N GLY A 97 4.46 4.30 -0.30
CA GLY A 97 5.62 4.85 -1.02
C GLY A 97 6.92 4.12 -0.70
N LYS A 98 7.16 3.85 0.58
CA LYS A 98 8.31 3.04 1.02
C LYS A 98 8.21 1.59 0.52
N CYS A 99 7.03 0.96 0.57
CA CYS A 99 6.85 -0.38 0.03
C CYS A 99 7.18 -0.44 -1.46
N ALA A 100 6.76 0.56 -2.24
CA ALA A 100 7.05 0.63 -3.66
C ALA A 100 8.55 0.77 -3.95
N LEU A 101 9.27 1.58 -3.17
CA LEU A 101 10.73 1.69 -3.29
C LEU A 101 11.42 0.36 -2.95
N ASN A 102 11.07 -0.26 -1.83
CA ASN A 102 11.60 -1.58 -1.47
C ASN A 102 11.29 -2.63 -2.55
N PHE A 103 10.13 -2.55 -3.19
CA PHE A 103 9.76 -3.46 -4.27
C PHE A 103 10.68 -3.27 -5.49
N LEU A 104 10.94 -2.02 -5.88
CA LEU A 104 11.80 -1.69 -7.03
C LEU A 104 13.28 -2.01 -6.80
N GLU A 105 13.73 -2.00 -5.54
CA GLU A 105 15.10 -2.36 -5.14
C GLU A 105 15.41 -3.86 -5.31
N LYS A 106 14.41 -4.70 -5.62
CA LYS A 106 14.64 -6.11 -5.91
C LYS A 106 15.52 -6.30 -7.14
N THR A 107 16.41 -7.28 -7.04
CA THR A 107 17.35 -7.67 -8.11
C THR A 107 16.65 -8.25 -9.32
N SER A 108 15.47 -8.85 -9.15
CA SER A 108 14.64 -9.38 -10.23
C SER A 108 13.15 -9.28 -9.90
N PHE A 109 12.32 -9.14 -10.94
CA PHE A 109 10.86 -9.12 -10.84
C PHE A 109 10.29 -10.36 -11.52
N SER A 110 9.53 -11.18 -10.77
CA SER A 110 8.85 -12.33 -11.38
C SER A 110 7.56 -11.90 -12.09
N ASP A 111 6.91 -10.84 -11.59
CA ASP A 111 5.70 -10.27 -12.15
C ASP A 111 5.87 -8.77 -12.43
N LYS A 112 6.12 -8.44 -13.72
CA LYS A 112 6.33 -7.06 -14.18
C LYS A 112 5.06 -6.20 -14.05
N ASP A 113 3.89 -6.79 -14.33
CA ASP A 113 2.61 -6.09 -14.27
C ASP A 113 2.27 -5.69 -12.83
N LEU A 114 2.65 -6.53 -11.87
CA LEU A 114 2.52 -6.23 -10.45
C LEU A 114 3.35 -5.00 -10.06
N VAL A 115 4.59 -4.88 -10.53
CA VAL A 115 5.45 -3.72 -10.26
C VAL A 115 4.82 -2.44 -10.78
N ILE A 116 4.40 -2.44 -12.05
CA ILE A 116 3.73 -1.29 -12.70
C ILE A 116 2.47 -0.91 -11.93
N THR A 117 1.62 -1.90 -11.63
CA THR A 117 0.37 -1.69 -10.89
C THR A 117 0.64 -1.11 -9.51
N PHE A 118 1.64 -1.61 -8.80
CA PHE A 118 2.01 -1.15 -7.47
C PHE A 118 2.48 0.31 -7.49
N CYS A 119 3.41 0.64 -8.39
CA CYS A 119 3.94 1.98 -8.55
C CYS A 119 2.85 2.97 -8.94
N ARG A 120 2.03 2.66 -9.96
CA ARG A 120 0.92 3.53 -10.39
C ARG A 120 -0.07 3.78 -9.27
N LYS A 121 -0.50 2.72 -8.58
CA LYS A 121 -1.41 2.85 -7.44
C LYS A 121 -0.84 3.73 -6.35
N THR A 122 0.44 3.55 -6.04
CA THR A 122 1.15 4.38 -5.06
C THR A 122 1.09 5.87 -5.46
N LEU A 123 1.45 6.20 -6.70
CA LEU A 123 1.47 7.58 -7.19
C LEU A 123 0.07 8.21 -7.22
N ILE A 124 -0.95 7.46 -7.64
CA ILE A 124 -2.35 7.90 -7.61
C ILE A 124 -2.80 8.20 -6.17
N GLU A 125 -2.43 7.36 -5.21
CA GLU A 125 -2.77 7.60 -3.80
C GLU A 125 -2.00 8.81 -3.23
N TYR A 126 -0.75 9.06 -3.66
CA TYR A 126 -0.03 10.30 -3.36
C TYR A 126 -0.76 11.54 -3.89
N ALA A 127 -1.18 11.54 -5.15
CA ALA A 127 -1.88 12.66 -5.78
C ALA A 127 -3.18 13.02 -5.03
N LYS A 128 -3.87 12.02 -4.47
CA LYS A 128 -5.12 12.18 -3.71
C LYS A 128 -4.92 12.54 -2.23
N SER A 129 -3.69 12.42 -1.72
CA SER A 129 -3.40 12.62 -0.29
C SER A 129 -3.04 14.07 0.03
N SER A 130 -3.05 14.42 1.33
CA SER A 130 -2.54 15.71 1.79
C SER A 130 -1.02 15.86 1.67
N ILE A 131 -0.29 14.82 1.26
CA ILE A 131 1.16 14.84 0.97
C ILE A 131 1.47 14.78 -0.54
N LYS A 132 0.54 15.24 -1.39
CA LYS A 132 0.72 15.28 -2.84
C LYS A 132 1.94 16.08 -3.31
N ASP A 133 2.42 17.03 -2.50
CA ASP A 133 3.67 17.76 -2.75
C ASP A 133 4.90 16.83 -2.79
N GLN A 134 4.83 15.66 -2.15
CA GLN A 134 5.87 14.64 -2.19
C GLN A 134 5.79 13.72 -3.43
N LEU A 135 4.74 13.81 -4.25
CA LEU A 135 4.53 12.96 -5.42
C LEU A 135 5.75 12.92 -6.34
N PHE A 136 6.22 14.09 -6.77
CA PHE A 136 7.39 14.19 -7.65
C PHE A 136 8.67 13.64 -7.03
N LYS A 137 8.85 13.84 -5.72
CA LYS A 137 10.03 13.33 -5.01
C LYS A 137 10.03 11.81 -4.96
N VAL A 138 8.86 11.21 -4.73
CA VAL A 138 8.71 9.74 -4.71
C VAL A 138 8.87 9.17 -6.11
N ALA A 139 8.22 9.74 -7.12
CA ALA A 139 8.37 9.32 -8.52
C ALA A 139 9.83 9.41 -8.98
N LYS A 140 10.52 10.52 -8.68
CA LYS A 140 11.95 10.69 -8.97
C LYS A 140 12.79 9.58 -8.33
N ARG A 141 12.54 9.24 -7.06
CA ARG A 141 13.24 8.15 -6.38
C ARG A 141 12.99 6.80 -7.05
N MET A 142 11.74 6.50 -7.41
CA MET A 142 11.41 5.27 -8.13
C MET A 142 12.17 5.17 -9.46
N CYS A 143 12.17 6.25 -10.26
CA CYS A 143 12.95 6.30 -11.49
C CYS A 143 14.44 6.12 -11.24
N SER A 144 15.01 6.78 -10.22
CA SER A 144 16.42 6.63 -9.87
C SER A 144 16.79 5.17 -9.54
N VAL A 145 15.96 4.45 -8.78
CA VAL A 145 16.19 3.02 -8.49
C VAL A 145 16.18 2.20 -9.78
N LEU A 146 15.24 2.47 -10.68
CA LEU A 146 15.14 1.77 -11.96
C LEU A 146 16.33 2.05 -12.89
N PHE A 147 16.81 3.30 -12.94
CA PHE A 147 17.98 3.69 -13.75
C PHE A 147 19.30 3.06 -13.26
N MET A 148 19.39 2.72 -11.98
CA MET A 148 20.59 2.07 -11.42
C MET A 148 20.62 0.55 -11.65
N SER A 149 19.57 -0.03 -12.24
CA SER A 149 19.52 -1.46 -12.53
C SER A 149 20.14 -1.76 -13.90
N GLU A 150 20.83 -2.91 -14.00
CA GLU A 150 21.45 -3.39 -15.24
C GLU A 150 20.43 -3.97 -16.26
N GLU A 151 19.19 -4.23 -15.84
CA GLU A 151 18.12 -4.68 -16.72
C GLU A 151 17.50 -3.51 -17.51
N ASP A 152 17.04 -3.77 -18.73
CA ASP A 152 16.28 -2.79 -19.52
C ASP A 152 14.92 -2.50 -18.86
N ARG A 153 14.94 -1.55 -17.93
CA ARG A 153 13.81 -1.10 -17.09
C ARG A 153 13.19 0.21 -17.57
N LEU A 154 13.49 0.61 -18.81
CA LEU A 154 13.01 1.86 -19.40
C LEU A 154 11.48 1.92 -19.51
N SER A 155 10.82 0.79 -19.76
CA SER A 155 9.36 0.71 -19.81
C SER A 155 8.69 1.16 -18.50
N TYR A 156 9.21 0.70 -17.36
CA TYR A 156 8.70 1.09 -16.04
C TYR A 156 8.86 2.59 -15.77
N ILE A 157 9.96 3.18 -16.24
CA ILE A 157 10.20 4.62 -16.09
C ILE A 157 9.16 5.40 -16.89
N MET A 158 8.88 4.99 -18.12
CA MET A 158 7.83 5.62 -18.93
C MET A 158 6.45 5.52 -18.26
N ASP A 159 6.10 4.35 -17.72
CA ASP A 159 4.83 4.16 -16.99
C ASP A 159 4.72 5.06 -15.75
N ILE A 160 5.81 5.23 -15.00
CA ILE A 160 5.86 6.12 -13.83
C ILE A 160 5.68 7.58 -14.26
N LEU A 161 6.38 8.00 -15.32
CA LEU A 161 6.30 9.38 -15.83
C LEU A 161 4.92 9.68 -16.42
N ASP A 162 4.32 8.75 -17.18
CA ASP A 162 2.94 8.88 -17.68
C ASP A 162 1.94 8.98 -16.53
N CYS A 163 2.13 8.18 -15.47
CA CYS A 163 1.28 8.26 -14.28
C CYS A 163 1.36 9.64 -13.61
N VAL A 164 2.56 10.22 -13.47
CA VAL A 164 2.70 11.56 -12.86
C VAL A 164 2.11 12.63 -13.77
N ALA A 165 2.35 12.57 -15.08
CA ALA A 165 1.88 13.56 -16.03
C ALA A 165 0.34 13.68 -16.09
N ARG A 166 -0.38 12.61 -15.78
CA ARG A 166 -1.86 12.58 -15.75
C ARG A 166 -2.47 13.15 -14.47
N GLU A 167 -1.70 13.22 -13.39
CA GLU A 167 -2.19 13.59 -12.05
C GLU A 167 -1.82 15.06 -11.69
N ILE A 168 -1.18 15.79 -12.61
CA ILE A 168 -0.90 17.23 -12.55
C ILE A 168 -2.02 17.97 -13.27
#